data_AF-A0A4S3M066-F1
#
_entry.id   AF-A0A4S3M066-F1
#
_cell.length_a   1.000
_cell.length_b   1.000
_cell.length_c   1.000
_cell.angle_alpha   90.00
_cell.angle_beta   90.00
_cell.angle_gamma   90.00
#
_symmetry.space_group_name_H-M   'P 1'
#
loop_
_entity.id
_entity.type
_entity.pdbx_description
1 polymer ?
#
loop_
_entity_poly.entity_id
_entity_poly.type
_entity_poly.pdbx_seq_one_letter_code
_entity_poly.pdbx_strand_id
1 'polypeptide(L)'
;MIYKLIINVLALIVLIIIGIILFYNIKWFLFQRPKENKRGWRTKSSGRDNIIYQEKIENEWKGIEIQGEMLVGRKSKVLYFNSEKEWKRYPEWAQNRNQIIERIKMEWPPERTEYQN
;
A
#
# COMPACT_ATOMS: atom_id res chain seq x y z
N MET A 1 -47.75 6.29 5.79
CA MET A 1 -46.92 6.32 7.01
C MET A 1 -45.70 5.41 6.89
N ILE A 2 -45.88 4.14 6.51
CA ILE A 2 -44.79 3.16 6.32
C ILE A 2 -43.75 3.60 5.27
N TYR A 3 -44.17 4.13 4.12
CA TYR A 3 -43.24 4.57 3.07
C TYR A 3 -42.30 5.71 3.52
N LYS A 4 -42.78 6.67 4.32
CA LYS A 4 -41.95 7.75 4.87
C LYS A 4 -40.91 7.20 5.85
N LEU A 5 -41.30 6.21 6.67
CA LEU A 5 -40.39 5.53 7.58
C LEU A 5 -39.28 4.80 6.81
N ILE A 6 -39.63 4.08 5.74
CA ILE A 6 -38.66 3.38 4.88
C ILE A 6 -37.67 4.36 4.24
N ILE A 7 -38.16 5.47 3.68
CA ILE A 7 -37.32 6.51 3.07
C ILE A 7 -36.35 7.11 4.09
N ASN A 8 -36.81 7.41 5.31
CA ASN A 8 -35.97 7.97 6.37
C ASN A 8 -34.88 6.98 6.82
N VAL A 9 -35.21 5.69 6.91
CA VAL A 9 -34.24 4.64 7.24
C VAL A 9 -33.18 4.52 6.15
N LEU A 10 -33.58 4.51 4.87
CA LEU A 10 -32.64 4.48 3.75
C LEU A 10 -31.73 5.71 3.72
N ALA A 11 -32.28 6.91 3.95
CA ALA A 11 -31.51 8.13 4.02
C ALA A 11 -30.47 8.10 5.15
N LEU A 12 -30.84 7.55 6.32
CA LEU A 12 -29.93 7.37 7.45
C LEU A 12 -28.79 6.42 7.10
N ILE A 13 -29.08 5.29 6.45
CA ILE A 13 -28.05 4.32 6.00
C ILE A 13 -27.07 4.99 5.04
N VAL A 14 -27.57 5.76 4.07
CA VAL A 14 -26.73 6.50 3.11
C VAL A 14 -25.83 7.51 3.84
N LEU A 15 -26.36 8.25 4.81
CA LEU A 15 -25.57 9.19 5.60
C LEU A 15 -24.46 8.49 6.41
N ILE A 16 -24.75 7.32 6.97
CA ILE A 16 -23.76 6.51 7.69
C ILE A 16 -22.65 6.06 6.73
N ILE A 17 -23.00 5.57 5.54
CA ILE A 17 -22.02 5.14 4.52
C ILE A 17 -21.13 6.32 4.11
N ILE A 18 -21.71 7.49 3.84
CA ILE A 18 -20.96 8.70 3.49
C ILE A 18 -20.03 9.10 4.65
N GLY A 19 -20.53 9.09 5.89
CA GLY A 19 -19.73 9.40 7.07
C GLY A 19 -18.52 8.48 7.22
N ILE A 20 -18.71 7.17 6.99
CA ILE A 20 -17.62 6.19 7.01
C ILE A 20 -16.59 6.48 5.91
N ILE A 21 -17.04 6.74 4.68
CA ILE A 21 -16.13 7.07 3.56
C ILE A 21 -15.32 8.32 3.88
N LEU A 22 -15.95 9.39 4.38
CA LEU A 22 -15.27 10.62 4.77
C LEU A 22 -14.26 10.39 5.89
N PHE A 23 -14.62 9.61 6.90
CA PHE A 23 -13.73 9.30 8.02
C PHE A 23 -12.42 8.64 7.57
N TYR A 24 -12.50 7.63 6.68
CA TYR A 24 -11.30 6.99 6.14
C TYR A 24 -10.44 7.95 5.31
N ASN A 25 -11.05 8.80 4.47
CA ASN A 25 -10.33 9.79 3.66
C ASN A 25 -9.61 10.83 4.53
N ILE A 26 -10.29 11.36 5.55
CA ILE A 26 -9.71 12.32 6.50
C ILE A 26 -8.55 11.68 7.26
N LYS A 27 -8.72 10.45 7.75
CA LYS A 27 -7.66 9.73 8.46
C LYS A 27 -6.43 9.53 7.58
N TRP A 28 -6.63 9.14 6.32
CA TRP A 28 -5.54 8.99 5.35
C TRP A 28 -4.81 10.32 5.11
N PHE A 29 -5.55 11.40 4.88
CA PHE A 29 -5.01 12.72 4.60
C PHE A 29 -4.24 13.33 5.78
N LEU A 30 -4.80 13.22 7.00
CA LEU A 30 -4.23 13.86 8.19
C LEU A 30 -3.09 13.06 8.82
N PHE A 31 -3.12 11.73 8.77
CA PHE A 31 -2.16 10.91 9.52
C PHE A 31 -1.20 10.15 8.63
N GLN A 32 -1.68 9.55 7.54
CA GLN A 32 -0.86 8.67 6.71
C GLN A 32 0.05 9.47 5.77
N ARG A 33 -0.51 10.49 5.10
CA ARG A 33 0.23 11.33 4.16
C ARG A 33 1.41 12.09 4.81
N PRO A 34 1.28 12.70 6.00
CA PRO A 34 2.41 13.37 6.66
C PRO A 34 3.47 12.39 7.14
N LYS A 35 3.06 11.19 7.60
CA LYS A 35 4.00 10.14 8.00
C LYS A 35 4.84 9.66 6.81
N GLU A 36 4.21 9.38 5.67
CA GLU A 36 4.90 9.03 4.42
C GLU A 36 5.84 10.14 3.96
N ASN A 37 5.38 11.40 3.97
CA ASN A 37 6.21 12.54 3.60
C ASN A 37 7.41 12.74 4.53
N LYS A 38 7.26 12.53 5.84
CA LYS A 38 8.35 12.63 6.81
C LYS A 38 9.35 11.48 6.66
N ARG A 39 8.87 10.27 6.36
CA ARG A 39 9.70 9.08 6.16
C ARG A 39 10.44 9.08 4.82
N GLY A 40 9.88 9.76 3.81
CA GLY A 40 10.46 9.87 2.48
C GLY A 40 10.28 8.64 1.60
N TRP A 41 9.59 7.59 2.08
CA TRP A 41 9.32 6.39 1.30
C TRP A 41 7.99 5.75 1.69
N ARG A 42 7.42 4.95 0.78
CA ARG A 42 6.18 4.18 1.00
C ARG A 42 6.12 2.95 0.10
N THR A 43 5.21 2.03 0.42
CA THR A 43 4.83 0.95 -0.49
C THR A 43 3.35 1.02 -0.81
N LYS A 44 2.95 0.63 -2.02
CA LYS A 44 1.55 0.50 -2.42
C LYS A 44 1.32 -0.83 -3.12
N SER A 45 0.13 -1.39 -3.01
CA SER A 45 -0.26 -2.49 -3.88
C SER A 45 -0.34 -2.00 -5.33
N SER A 46 0.08 -2.85 -6.28
CA SER A 46 -0.01 -2.60 -7.71
C SER A 46 -0.73 -3.76 -8.37
N GLY A 47 -1.93 -3.50 -8.90
CA GLY A 47 -2.80 -4.57 -9.37
C GLY A 47 -3.16 -5.57 -8.27
N ARG A 48 -3.32 -6.83 -8.67
CA ARG A 48 -3.68 -7.92 -7.74
C ARG A 48 -2.48 -8.37 -6.90
N ASP A 49 -1.36 -8.60 -7.56
CA ASP A 49 -0.28 -9.40 -6.98
C ASP A 49 0.94 -8.55 -6.60
N ASN A 50 1.30 -7.57 -7.42
CA ASN A 50 2.53 -6.79 -7.26
C ASN A 50 2.42 -5.71 -6.18
N ILE A 51 3.57 -5.12 -5.84
CA ILE A 51 3.66 -3.89 -5.06
C ILE A 51 4.56 -2.88 -5.78
N ILE A 52 4.37 -1.61 -5.49
CA ILE A 52 5.29 -0.54 -5.90
C ILE A 52 5.95 -0.01 -4.64
N TYR A 53 7.27 -0.08 -4.59
CA TYR A 53 8.06 0.69 -3.63
C TYR A 53 8.28 2.09 -4.21
N GLN A 54 8.02 3.13 -3.43
CA GLN A 54 8.25 4.52 -3.83
C GLN A 54 9.14 5.25 -2.84
N GLU A 55 10.02 6.08 -3.38
CA GLU A 55 10.88 6.98 -2.63
C GLU A 55 10.72 8.41 -3.13
N LYS A 56 10.82 9.36 -2.22
CA LYS A 56 10.67 10.77 -2.51
C LYS A 56 12.03 11.34 -2.91
N ILE A 57 12.20 11.56 -4.21
CA ILE A 57 13.42 12.09 -4.81
C ILE A 57 13.09 13.45 -5.41
N GLU A 58 13.77 14.52 -5.00
CA GLU A 58 13.55 15.88 -5.52
C GLU A 58 12.08 16.34 -5.42
N ASN A 59 11.43 15.98 -4.32
CA ASN A 59 10.00 16.22 -4.05
C ASN A 59 9.00 15.43 -4.93
N GLU A 60 9.48 14.57 -5.81
CA GLU A 60 8.67 13.67 -6.62
C GLU A 60 8.70 12.24 -6.08
N TRP A 61 7.60 11.52 -6.23
CA TRP A 61 7.53 10.10 -5.85
C TRP A 61 7.96 9.24 -7.03
N LYS A 62 9.18 8.71 -6.98
CA LYS A 62 9.70 7.76 -7.97
C LYS A 62 9.47 6.34 -7.43
N GLY A 63 9.10 5.41 -8.31
CA GLY A 63 8.71 4.05 -7.91
C GLY A 63 9.41 2.96 -8.72
N ILE A 64 9.65 1.83 -8.06
CA ILE A 64 10.00 0.57 -8.70
C ILE A 64 8.91 -0.46 -8.40
N GLU A 65 8.59 -1.28 -9.37
CA GLU A 65 7.67 -2.40 -9.18
C GLU A 65 8.42 -3.60 -8.62
N ILE A 66 7.83 -4.25 -7.62
CA ILE A 66 8.29 -5.50 -7.05
C ILE A 66 7.23 -6.54 -7.34
N GLN A 67 7.64 -7.60 -8.01
CA GLN A 67 6.75 -8.68 -8.40
C GLN A 67 6.25 -9.42 -7.17
N GLY A 68 5.00 -9.87 -7.22
CA GLY A 68 4.44 -10.71 -6.19
C GLY A 68 3.42 -11.67 -6.75
N GLU A 69 2.97 -12.59 -5.90
CA GLU A 69 1.88 -13.51 -6.17
C GLU A 69 1.00 -13.61 -4.92
N MET A 70 -0.32 -13.65 -5.10
CA MET A 70 -1.24 -13.92 -4.00
C MET A 70 -1.21 -15.39 -3.63
N LEU A 71 -1.09 -15.66 -2.33
CA LEU A 71 -1.14 -17.02 -1.79
C LEU A 71 -2.49 -17.29 -1.11
N VAL A 72 -2.92 -18.54 -1.15
CA VAL A 72 -4.06 -19.03 -0.38
C VAL A 72 -3.54 -19.69 0.89
N GLY A 73 -3.87 -19.13 2.06
CA GLY A 73 -3.49 -19.73 3.34
C GLY A 73 -3.07 -18.70 4.39
N ARG A 74 -2.22 -19.13 5.33
CA ARG A 74 -1.75 -18.29 6.46
C ARG A 74 -0.91 -17.10 5.98
N LYS A 75 -0.14 -17.29 4.91
CA LYS A 75 0.53 -16.22 4.17
C LYS A 75 -0.39 -15.83 3.03
N SER A 76 -0.53 -14.53 2.83
CA SER A 76 -1.47 -13.96 1.84
C SER A 76 -0.79 -13.55 0.54
N LYS A 77 0.54 -13.46 0.53
CA LYS A 77 1.33 -12.97 -0.59
C LYS A 77 2.77 -13.47 -0.51
N VAL A 78 3.39 -13.72 -1.66
CA VAL A 78 4.84 -13.84 -1.82
C VAL A 78 5.35 -12.65 -2.63
N LEU A 79 6.49 -12.10 -2.25
CA LEU A 79 7.19 -11.04 -2.99
C LEU A 79 8.51 -11.58 -3.53
N TYR A 80 8.76 -11.35 -4.82
CA TYR A 80 9.97 -11.76 -5.51
C TYR A 80 10.90 -10.55 -5.65
N PHE A 81 12.04 -10.62 -4.99
CA PHE A 81 13.10 -9.63 -5.13
C PHE A 81 14.07 -10.10 -6.19
N ASN A 82 14.33 -9.25 -7.18
CA ASN A 82 15.36 -9.52 -8.17
C ASN A 82 16.71 -9.83 -7.48
N SER A 83 17.48 -10.70 -8.12
CA SER A 83 18.86 -11.00 -7.73
C SER A 83 19.71 -9.72 -7.70
N GLU A 84 20.83 -9.72 -6.98
CA GLU A 84 21.71 -8.53 -6.92
C GLU A 84 22.15 -8.05 -8.32
N LYS A 85 22.37 -8.98 -9.25
CA LYS A 85 22.74 -8.67 -10.63
C LYS A 85 21.60 -8.00 -11.39
N GLU A 86 20.38 -8.49 -11.24
CA GLU A 86 19.20 -7.93 -11.90
C GLU A 86 18.73 -6.63 -11.25
N TRP A 87 19.00 -6.44 -9.95
CA TRP A 87 18.70 -5.21 -9.22
C TRP A 87 19.40 -4.00 -9.83
N LYS A 88 20.56 -4.20 -10.47
CA LYS A 88 21.29 -3.15 -11.21
C LYS A 88 20.49 -2.56 -12.38
N ARG A 89 19.40 -3.21 -12.82
CA ARG A 89 18.50 -2.68 -13.84
C ARG A 89 17.57 -1.58 -13.31
N TYR A 90 17.39 -1.50 -11.99
CA TYR A 90 16.61 -0.41 -11.40
C TYR A 90 17.34 0.93 -11.52
N PRO A 91 16.61 2.05 -11.42
CA PRO A 91 17.23 3.38 -11.43
C PRO A 91 18.29 3.56 -10.33
N GLU A 92 19.23 4.49 -10.51
CA GLU A 92 20.32 4.74 -9.56
C GLU A 92 19.84 5.03 -8.14
N TRP A 93 18.75 5.79 -7.99
CA TRP A 93 18.17 6.10 -6.68
C TRP A 93 17.69 4.86 -5.91
N ALA A 94 17.44 3.75 -6.62
CA ALA A 94 16.94 2.49 -6.06
C ALA A 94 18.02 1.40 -5.90
N GLN A 95 19.31 1.75 -5.99
CA GLN A 95 20.38 0.75 -5.96
C GLN A 95 20.69 0.19 -4.57
N ASN A 96 20.24 0.83 -3.49
CA ASN A 96 20.40 0.30 -2.13
C ASN A 96 19.38 -0.81 -1.83
N ARG A 97 19.59 -1.98 -2.45
CA ARG A 97 18.72 -3.15 -2.37
C ARG A 97 18.35 -3.54 -0.94
N ASN A 98 19.34 -3.67 -0.06
CA ASN A 98 19.13 -4.15 1.30
C ASN A 98 18.23 -3.22 2.09
N GLN A 99 18.48 -1.90 2.01
CA GLN A 99 17.64 -0.91 2.65
C GLN A 99 16.20 -0.96 2.11
N ILE A 100 16.02 -1.07 0.79
CA ILE A 100 14.68 -1.13 0.20
C ILE A 100 13.93 -2.38 0.65
N ILE A 101 14.59 -3.53 0.69
CA ILE A 101 13.99 -4.78 1.17
C ILE A 101 13.59 -4.65 2.64
N GLU A 102 14.44 -4.12 3.50
CA GLU A 102 14.10 -3.87 4.91
C GLU A 102 12.86 -2.98 5.06
N ARG A 103 12.82 -1.89 4.28
CA ARG A 103 11.68 -0.98 4.23
C ARG A 103 10.40 -1.69 3.78
N ILE A 104 10.48 -2.52 2.73
CA ILE A 104 9.34 -3.32 2.25
C ILE A 104 8.85 -4.28 3.32
N LYS A 105 9.77 -4.98 4.02
CA LYS A 105 9.43 -5.91 5.10
C LYS A 105 8.72 -5.23 6.29
N MET A 106 8.95 -3.94 6.52
CA MET A 106 8.24 -3.18 7.56
C MET A 106 6.75 -2.96 7.22
N GLU A 107 6.42 -2.76 5.94
CA GLU A 107 5.02 -2.55 5.49
C GLU A 107 4.31 -3.86 5.12
N TRP A 108 5.08 -4.85 4.66
CA TRP A 108 4.61 -6.16 4.27
C TRP A 108 5.24 -7.21 5.18
N PRO A 109 4.80 -7.34 6.44
CA PRO A 109 5.47 -8.15 7.47
C PRO A 109 5.65 -9.63 7.12
N PRO A 110 6.74 -10.27 7.58
CA PRO A 110 6.98 -11.70 7.37
C PRO A 110 5.87 -12.56 7.94
N GLU A 111 5.08 -12.11 8.92
CA GLU A 111 3.94 -12.83 9.48
C GLU A 111 2.87 -13.13 8.43
N ARG A 112 2.70 -12.24 7.44
CA ARG A 112 1.65 -12.30 6.41
C ARG A 112 2.18 -12.44 4.98
N THR A 113 3.48 -12.26 4.79
CA THR A 113 4.14 -12.22 3.48
C THR A 113 5.35 -13.15 3.45
N GLU A 114 5.48 -13.91 2.37
CA GLU A 114 6.69 -14.68 2.04
C GLU A 114 7.61 -13.87 1.13
N TYR A 115 8.91 -14.16 1.16
CA TYR A 115 9.88 -13.49 0.28
C TYR A 115 10.76 -14.51 -0.41
N GLN A 116 11.02 -14.25 -1.69
CA GLN A 116 11.95 -15.01 -2.51
C GLN A 116 12.97 -14.05 -3.13
N ASN A 117 14.20 -14.53 -3.33
CA ASN A 117 15.33 -13.80 -3.90
C ASN A 117 15.85 -14.52 -5.14
#